data_AF-A0A8I1MHM6-F1
#
_entry.id   AF-A0A8I1MHM6-F1
#
_cell.length_a   1.000
_cell.length_b   1.000
_cell.length_c   1.000
_cell.angle_alpha   90.00
_cell.angle_beta   90.00
_cell.angle_gamma   90.00
#
_symmetry.space_group_name_H-M   'P 1'
#
loop_
_entity.id
_entity.type
_entity.pdbx_description
1 polymer ?
#
loop_
_entity_poly.entity_id
_entity_poly.type
_entity_poly.pdbx_seq_one_letter_code
_entity_poly.pdbx_strand_id
1 'polypeptide(L)'
;MEKSKKLFLITISLVFLFSFLGPSFSYAENQEEISPEQLESLTSIDGTILDLIDRLPESVSDRGIEASANWLNKNKGKELSNIKFSSDSENMYITQTDSPQDNTSNNVVKAAGWAEAGACAVALGTAAVQALPWAKLLKLKKAAKVAGGLEKLFTKLINSYKHQRNLGYSKTNAAKRAVNIVANNFPKDLKDALLEVLGIGGAITACGVLLK
;
A
#
# COMPACT_ATOMS: atom_id res chain seq x y z
N MET A 1 -29.92 60.04 -13.68
CA MET A 1 -29.92 58.68 -13.08
C MET A 1 -29.40 57.59 -14.05
N GLU A 2 -28.72 57.95 -15.15
CA GLU A 2 -28.31 57.01 -16.21
C GLU A 2 -26.78 56.78 -16.26
N LYS A 3 -25.97 57.77 -15.87
CA LYS A 3 -24.50 57.64 -15.79
C LYS A 3 -24.02 56.71 -14.67
N SER A 4 -24.73 56.66 -13.54
CA SER A 4 -24.38 55.79 -12.40
C SER A 4 -24.63 54.30 -12.67
N LYS A 5 -25.60 53.95 -13.52
CA LYS A 5 -25.88 52.56 -13.90
C LYS A 5 -24.83 51.97 -14.84
N LYS A 6 -24.29 52.78 -15.77
CA LYS A 6 -23.19 52.37 -16.66
C LYS A 6 -21.87 52.17 -15.90
N LEU A 7 -21.59 53.01 -14.90
CA LEU A 7 -20.40 52.87 -14.06
C LEU A 7 -20.46 51.59 -13.20
N PHE A 8 -21.65 51.25 -12.67
CA PHE A 8 -21.86 50.06 -11.85
C PHE A 8 -21.78 48.73 -12.65
N LEU A 9 -22.24 48.74 -13.90
CA LEU A 9 -22.16 47.57 -14.79
C LEU A 9 -20.72 47.27 -15.23
N ILE A 10 -19.88 48.29 -15.42
CA ILE A 10 -18.47 48.10 -15.79
C ILE A 10 -17.66 47.52 -14.63
N THR A 11 -17.95 47.92 -13.38
CA THR A 11 -17.26 47.39 -12.19
C THR A 11 -17.59 45.93 -11.88
N ILE A 12 -18.80 45.46 -12.20
CA ILE A 12 -19.19 44.05 -11.98
C ILE A 12 -18.49 43.11 -12.99
N SER A 13 -18.23 43.57 -14.22
CA SER A 13 -17.56 42.77 -15.25
C SER A 13 -16.06 42.60 -15.02
N LEU A 14 -15.41 43.49 -14.25
CA LEU A 14 -13.97 43.44 -14.00
C LEU A 14 -13.60 42.47 -12.85
N VAL A 15 -14.51 42.26 -11.89
CA VAL A 15 -14.28 41.36 -10.73
C VAL A 15 -14.37 39.88 -11.12
N PHE A 16 -15.14 39.54 -12.16
CA PHE A 16 -15.22 38.16 -12.68
C PHE A 16 -13.98 37.73 -13.48
N LEU A 17 -13.15 38.66 -13.98
CA LEU A 17 -11.96 38.34 -14.77
C LEU A 17 -10.72 38.03 -13.93
N PHE A 18 -10.69 38.40 -12.65
CA PHE A 18 -9.52 38.18 -11.78
C PHE A 18 -9.57 36.90 -10.91
N SER A 19 -10.64 36.09 -11.03
CA SER A 19 -10.76 34.84 -10.25
C SER A 19 -10.07 33.62 -10.88
N PHE A 20 -9.38 33.77 -12.02
CA PHE A 20 -8.67 32.66 -12.70
C PHE A 20 -7.14 32.68 -12.55
N LEU A 21 -6.60 33.62 -11.76
CA LEU A 21 -5.17 33.68 -11.42
C LEU A 21 -4.97 33.41 -9.93
N GLY A 22 -5.48 32.28 -9.46
CA GLY A 22 -4.92 31.66 -8.26
C GLY A 22 -3.52 31.15 -8.60
N PRO A 23 -2.52 31.26 -7.72
CA PRO A 23 -1.26 30.53 -7.91
C PRO A 23 -1.61 29.05 -8.05
N SER A 24 -1.33 28.48 -9.22
CA SER A 24 -1.19 27.04 -9.35
C SER A 24 -0.02 26.66 -8.44
N PHE A 25 -0.35 26.23 -7.22
CA PHE A 25 0.59 25.48 -6.40
C PHE A 25 0.87 24.18 -7.14
N SER A 26 1.85 24.21 -8.03
CA SER A 26 2.43 23.01 -8.60
C SER A 26 3.21 22.36 -7.47
N TYR A 27 2.62 21.34 -6.86
CA TYR A 27 3.36 20.44 -5.98
C TYR A 27 4.28 19.63 -6.88
N ALA A 28 5.51 20.10 -7.07
CA ALA A 28 6.56 19.29 -7.66
C ALA A 28 6.94 18.22 -6.63
N GLU A 29 6.16 17.14 -6.59
CA GLU A 29 6.59 15.88 -6.00
C GLU A 29 7.77 15.42 -6.85
N ASN A 30 8.99 15.49 -6.29
CA ASN A 30 10.15 14.81 -6.87
C ASN A 30 9.86 13.31 -6.80
N GLN A 31 9.20 12.78 -7.83
CA GLN A 31 9.18 11.35 -8.09
C GLN A 31 10.49 11.04 -8.80
N GLU A 32 11.46 10.50 -8.05
CA GLU A 32 12.53 9.72 -8.68
C GLU A 32 11.85 8.65 -9.54
N GLU A 33 12.04 8.75 -10.85
CA GLU A 33 11.50 7.81 -11.81
C GLU A 33 12.28 6.49 -11.64
N ILE A 34 11.72 5.57 -10.85
CA ILE A 34 12.30 4.25 -10.58
C ILE A 34 12.42 3.51 -11.92
N SER A 35 13.62 3.02 -12.25
CA SER A 35 13.83 2.30 -13.51
C SER A 35 13.04 0.98 -13.52
N PRO A 36 12.61 0.46 -14.69
CA PRO A 36 11.90 -0.81 -14.79
C PRO A 36 12.64 -1.99 -14.13
N GLU A 37 13.97 -1.99 -14.20
CA GLU A 37 14.84 -3.03 -13.62
C GLU A 37 14.88 -2.94 -12.08
N GLN A 38 14.90 -1.73 -11.52
CA GLN A 38 14.79 -1.52 -10.08
C GLN A 38 13.41 -1.93 -9.56
N LEU A 39 12.36 -1.71 -10.34
CA LEU A 39 11.00 -2.11 -10.00
C LEU A 39 10.84 -3.64 -10.00
N GLU A 40 11.37 -4.33 -11.00
CA GLU A 40 11.35 -5.79 -11.06
C GLU A 40 12.14 -6.41 -9.89
N SER A 41 13.26 -5.80 -9.51
CA SER A 41 14.03 -6.20 -8.34
C SER A 41 13.27 -5.98 -7.02
N LEU A 42 12.59 -4.85 -6.84
CA LEU A 42 11.81 -4.60 -5.63
C LEU A 42 10.59 -5.54 -5.51
N THR A 43 9.90 -5.79 -6.62
CA THR A 43 8.72 -6.67 -6.65
C THR A 43 9.07 -8.15 -6.44
N SER A 44 10.23 -8.60 -6.93
CA SER A 44 10.75 -9.94 -6.62
C SER A 44 11.17 -10.07 -5.15
N ILE A 45 11.78 -9.03 -4.56
CA ILE A 45 12.10 -8.98 -3.13
C ILE A 45 10.84 -9.07 -2.27
N ASP A 46 9.83 -8.24 -2.56
CA ASP A 46 8.56 -8.24 -1.83
C ASP A 46 7.85 -9.61 -1.94
N GLY A 47 7.97 -10.28 -3.08
CA GLY A 47 7.34 -11.59 -3.32
C GLY A 47 7.97 -12.66 -2.46
N THR A 48 9.30 -12.59 -2.37
CA THR A 48 10.10 -13.47 -1.53
C THR A 48 9.81 -13.24 -0.04
N ILE A 49 9.52 -12.01 0.38
CA ILE A 49 9.11 -11.71 1.77
C ILE A 49 7.76 -12.37 2.09
N LEU A 50 6.76 -12.22 1.22
CA LEU A 50 5.44 -12.81 1.44
C LEU A 50 5.47 -14.34 1.46
N ASP A 51 6.19 -14.96 0.53
CA ASP A 51 6.38 -16.42 0.50
C ASP A 51 7.11 -16.91 1.77
N LEU A 52 8.14 -16.19 2.24
CA LEU A 52 8.83 -16.52 3.49
C LEU A 52 7.88 -16.46 4.70
N ILE A 53 7.01 -15.45 4.75
CA ILE A 53 6.00 -15.31 5.80
C ILE A 53 4.96 -16.43 5.72
N ASP A 54 4.51 -16.80 4.53
CA ASP A 54 3.58 -17.92 4.35
C ASP A 54 4.20 -19.24 4.82
N ARG A 55 5.50 -19.45 4.60
CA ARG A 55 6.26 -20.64 5.05
C ARG A 55 6.53 -20.70 6.55
N LEU A 56 6.45 -19.58 7.27
CA LEU A 56 6.68 -19.55 8.72
C LEU A 56 5.79 -20.59 9.44
N PRO A 57 6.34 -21.55 10.20
CA PRO A 57 5.51 -22.55 10.86
C PRO A 57 4.62 -21.96 11.95
N GLU A 58 3.43 -22.54 12.15
CA GLU A 58 2.53 -22.11 13.25
C GLU A 58 3.20 -22.30 14.61
N SER A 59 3.94 -23.40 14.81
CA SER A 59 4.70 -23.66 16.05
C SER A 59 5.77 -22.61 16.36
N VAL A 60 6.22 -21.85 15.37
CA VAL A 60 7.12 -20.70 15.58
C VAL A 60 6.30 -19.45 15.88
N SER A 61 5.23 -19.25 15.13
CA SER A 61 4.31 -18.11 15.30
C SER A 61 3.69 -18.07 16.70
N ASP A 62 3.32 -19.23 17.23
CA ASP A 62 2.72 -19.39 18.56
C ASP A 62 3.71 -19.11 19.71
N ARG A 63 5.02 -19.15 19.43
CA ARG A 63 6.07 -18.74 20.38
C ARG A 63 6.31 -17.23 20.42
N GLY A 64 5.56 -16.46 19.62
CA GLY A 64 5.57 -15.00 19.62
C GLY A 64 6.35 -14.37 18.48
N ILE A 65 6.29 -13.04 18.43
CA ILE A 65 6.83 -12.22 17.34
C ILE A 65 8.37 -12.29 17.27
N GLU A 66 9.06 -12.32 18.42
CA GLU A 66 10.51 -12.42 18.46
C GLU A 66 11.01 -13.77 17.90
N ALA A 67 10.36 -14.88 18.30
CA ALA A 67 10.65 -16.20 17.75
C ALA A 67 10.40 -16.25 16.22
N SER A 68 9.37 -15.54 15.76
CA SER A 68 9.05 -15.40 14.35
C SER A 68 10.13 -14.61 13.60
N ALA A 69 10.55 -13.45 14.12
CA ALA A 69 11.63 -12.64 13.54
C ALA A 69 12.95 -13.43 13.46
N ASN A 70 13.31 -14.14 14.53
CA ASN A 70 14.50 -15.01 14.55
C ASN A 70 14.43 -16.11 13.50
N TRP A 71 13.26 -16.74 13.32
CA TRP A 71 13.07 -17.75 12.29
C TRP A 71 13.14 -17.15 10.89
N LEU A 72 12.49 -16.01 10.64
CA LEU A 72 12.53 -15.34 9.33
C LEU A 72 13.97 -15.00 8.95
N ASN A 73 14.74 -14.41 9.87
CA ASN A 73 16.16 -14.10 9.62
C ASN A 73 17.03 -15.34 9.37
N LYS A 74 16.71 -16.48 9.99
CA LYS A 74 17.45 -17.74 9.81
C LYS A 74 17.10 -18.46 8.51
N ASN A 75 15.87 -18.29 8.02
CA ASN A 75 15.35 -19.01 6.86
C ASN A 75 15.23 -18.14 5.60
N LYS A 76 15.60 -16.85 5.68
CA LYS A 76 15.68 -15.97 4.52
C LYS A 76 16.77 -16.48 3.56
N GLY A 77 16.43 -16.54 2.27
CA GLY A 77 17.37 -16.94 1.21
C GLY A 77 18.40 -15.85 0.92
N LYS A 78 19.34 -16.13 0.00
CA LYS A 78 20.36 -15.17 -0.44
C LYS A 78 19.76 -13.87 -1.01
N GLU A 79 18.58 -13.97 -1.62
CA GLU A 79 17.84 -12.84 -2.21
C GLU A 79 17.35 -11.82 -1.17
N LEU A 80 17.27 -12.22 0.10
CA LEU A 80 16.93 -11.36 1.24
C LEU A 80 18.13 -11.15 2.17
N SER A 81 19.36 -11.36 1.70
CA SER A 81 20.58 -11.25 2.52
C SER A 81 20.72 -9.88 3.15
N ASN A 82 20.38 -8.81 2.42
CA ASN A 82 20.36 -7.43 2.87
C ASN A 82 19.10 -7.03 3.67
N ILE A 83 18.16 -7.93 3.93
CA ILE A 83 16.92 -7.65 4.67
C ILE A 83 17.00 -8.19 6.09
N LYS A 84 16.72 -7.37 7.10
CA LYS A 84 16.62 -7.80 8.49
C LYS A 84 15.19 -7.65 8.99
N PHE A 85 14.67 -8.73 9.57
CA PHE A 85 13.42 -8.70 10.33
C PHE A 85 13.73 -8.37 11.78
N SER A 86 13.11 -7.33 12.33
CA SER A 86 13.14 -7.03 13.75
C SER A 86 11.71 -6.89 14.27
N SER A 87 11.54 -6.87 15.59
CA SER A 87 10.23 -6.79 16.21
C SER A 87 10.29 -6.01 17.51
N ASP A 88 9.18 -5.36 17.85
CA ASP A 88 8.88 -4.97 19.23
C ASP A 88 7.85 -5.94 19.83
N SER A 89 7.08 -5.50 20.84
CA SER A 89 6.03 -6.30 21.46
C SER A 89 4.82 -6.60 20.58
N GLU A 90 4.58 -5.81 19.53
CA GLU A 90 3.34 -5.85 18.72
C GLU A 90 3.60 -5.93 17.21
N ASN A 91 4.60 -5.20 16.71
CA ASN A 91 4.83 -4.95 15.28
C ASN A 91 6.15 -5.54 14.79
N MET A 92 6.14 -5.94 13.50
CA MET A 92 7.32 -6.42 12.80
C MET A 92 7.87 -5.32 11.91
N TYR A 93 9.19 -5.15 11.92
CA TYR A 93 9.90 -4.17 11.12
C TYR A 93 10.81 -4.88 10.14
N ILE A 94 10.88 -4.33 8.92
CA ILE A 94 11.74 -4.83 7.85
C ILE A 94 12.72 -3.71 7.53
N THR A 95 14.02 -3.95 7.66
CA THR A 95 15.06 -2.96 7.39
C THR A 95 16.08 -3.49 6.39
N GLN A 96 16.53 -2.65 5.46
CA GLN A 96 17.66 -2.98 4.58
C GLN A 96 18.99 -2.65 5.27
N THR A 97 19.94 -3.59 5.30
CA THR A 97 21.25 -3.43 5.95
C THR A 97 22.26 -2.59 5.16
N ASP A 98 22.02 -2.36 3.86
CA ASP A 98 22.97 -1.69 2.96
C ASP A 98 22.49 -0.30 2.49
N SER A 99 21.41 0.24 3.06
CA SER A 99 20.92 1.58 2.72
C SER A 99 21.71 2.64 3.50
N PRO A 100 22.28 3.68 2.85
CA PRO A 100 22.81 4.84 3.56
C PRO A 100 21.77 5.33 4.55
N GLN A 101 22.17 5.63 5.78
CA GLN A 101 21.32 6.26 6.80
C GLN A 101 20.87 7.63 6.27
N ASP A 102 19.77 7.64 5.52
CA ASP A 102 18.92 8.80 5.48
C ASP A 102 18.01 8.68 6.70
N ASN A 103 18.00 9.72 7.52
CA ASN A 103 17.42 9.72 8.87
C ASN A 103 15.89 9.85 8.83
N THR A 104 15.28 9.31 7.79
CA THR A 104 13.85 9.29 7.55
C THR A 104 13.42 7.86 7.77
N SER A 105 12.71 7.61 8.87
CA SER A 105 12.17 6.30 9.26
C SER A 105 11.75 5.47 8.04
N ASN A 106 12.60 4.51 7.64
CA ASN A 106 12.48 3.74 6.41
C ASN A 106 11.32 2.75 6.54
N ASN A 107 10.10 3.22 6.31
CA ASN A 107 9.03 2.34 5.87
C ASN A 107 9.43 1.87 4.48
N VAL A 108 9.68 0.56 4.30
CA VAL A 108 10.07 -0.07 3.01
C VAL A 108 9.05 0.21 1.88
N VAL A 109 7.90 0.79 2.22
CA VAL A 109 6.87 1.22 1.27
C VAL A 109 7.24 2.59 0.68
N LYS A 110 8.28 2.63 -0.16
CA LYS A 110 8.41 3.72 -1.13
C LYS A 110 7.31 3.52 -2.17
N ALA A 111 6.56 4.58 -2.46
CA ALA A 111 5.49 4.56 -3.46
C ALA A 111 6.09 4.34 -4.85
N ALA A 112 6.34 3.08 -5.21
CA ALA A 112 6.74 2.71 -6.55
C ALA A 112 5.52 2.91 -7.47
N GLY A 113 5.67 3.60 -8.60
CA GLY A 113 4.65 3.58 -9.64
C GLY A 113 4.74 2.24 -10.38
N TRP A 114 3.72 1.39 -10.29
CA TRP A 114 3.76 0.11 -11.03
C TRP A 114 2.39 -0.24 -11.64
N ALA A 115 2.46 -0.75 -12.87
CA ALA A 115 1.34 -0.87 -13.81
C ALA A 115 0.57 -2.19 -13.70
N GLU A 116 1.06 -3.16 -12.92
CA GLU A 116 0.57 -4.54 -12.94
C GLU A 116 0.03 -5.00 -11.59
N ALA A 117 -1.21 -5.48 -11.54
CA ALA A 117 -1.88 -5.91 -10.31
C ALA A 117 -1.10 -6.90 -9.44
N GLY A 118 -0.21 -7.72 -10.05
CA GLY A 118 0.72 -8.59 -9.35
C GLY A 118 1.66 -7.80 -8.44
N ALA A 119 2.42 -6.85 -8.99
CA ALA A 119 3.35 -6.01 -8.23
C ALA A 119 2.67 -5.23 -7.08
N CYS A 120 1.40 -4.80 -7.23
CA CYS A 120 0.58 -4.23 -6.13
C CYS A 120 0.43 -5.16 -4.99
N ALA A 121 0.04 -6.37 -5.33
CA ALA A 121 -0.36 -7.34 -4.35
C ALA A 121 0.81 -7.63 -3.44
N VAL A 122 1.98 -7.71 -4.06
CA VAL A 122 3.22 -7.97 -3.37
C VAL A 122 3.63 -6.79 -2.49
N ALA A 123 3.71 -5.58 -3.04
CA ALA A 123 4.06 -4.37 -2.28
C ALA A 123 3.08 -4.11 -1.12
N LEU A 124 1.79 -4.32 -1.34
CA LEU A 124 0.77 -4.22 -0.30
C LEU A 124 0.93 -5.28 0.77
N GLY A 125 1.28 -6.50 0.35
CA GLY A 125 1.52 -7.56 1.29
C GLY A 125 2.73 -7.27 2.18
N THR A 126 3.85 -6.80 1.62
CA THR A 126 5.01 -6.34 2.42
C THR A 126 4.64 -5.16 3.33
N ALA A 127 3.87 -4.19 2.82
CA ALA A 127 3.36 -3.08 3.62
C ALA A 127 2.51 -3.57 4.79
N ALA A 128 1.67 -4.58 4.57
CA ALA A 128 0.84 -5.18 5.61
C ALA A 128 1.67 -5.81 6.73
N VAL A 129 2.87 -6.34 6.43
CA VAL A 129 3.78 -6.91 7.45
C VAL A 129 4.18 -5.86 8.48
N GLN A 130 4.42 -4.63 8.03
CA GLN A 130 4.92 -3.55 8.86
C GLN A 130 3.81 -2.69 9.47
N ALA A 131 2.68 -2.57 8.76
CA ALA A 131 1.58 -1.71 9.19
C ALA A 131 0.57 -2.42 10.09
N LEU A 132 0.47 -3.74 10.03
CA LEU A 132 -0.43 -4.50 10.89
C LEU A 132 0.30 -5.03 12.12
N PRO A 133 -0.35 -4.99 13.30
CA PRO A 133 0.06 -5.81 14.43
C PRO A 133 0.28 -7.25 14.01
N TRP A 134 1.35 -7.88 14.49
CA TRP A 134 1.77 -9.21 14.09
C TRP A 134 0.67 -10.25 14.28
N ALA A 135 -0.11 -10.13 15.37
CA ALA A 135 -1.26 -10.99 15.62
C ALA A 135 -2.33 -10.89 14.52
N LYS A 136 -2.61 -9.68 13.99
CA LYS A 136 -3.54 -9.50 12.85
C LYS A 136 -2.96 -10.10 11.58
N LEU A 137 -1.66 -9.90 11.32
CA LEU A 137 -1.00 -10.50 10.15
C LEU A 137 -1.01 -12.03 10.20
N LEU A 138 -0.77 -12.65 11.36
CA LEU A 138 -0.83 -14.10 11.52
C LEU A 138 -2.25 -14.65 11.28
N LYS A 139 -3.28 -13.98 11.79
CA LYS A 139 -4.67 -14.35 11.48
C LYS A 139 -4.95 -14.20 9.98
N LEU A 140 -4.48 -13.11 9.37
CA LEU A 140 -4.64 -12.87 7.94
C LEU A 140 -3.93 -13.94 7.12
N LYS A 141 -2.71 -14.33 7.50
CA LYS A 141 -1.97 -15.45 6.92
C LYS A 141 -2.76 -16.76 7.01
N LYS A 142 -3.29 -17.10 8.19
CA LYS A 142 -4.10 -18.32 8.35
C LYS A 142 -5.31 -18.32 7.40
N ALA A 143 -5.98 -17.18 7.24
CA ALA A 143 -7.07 -17.01 6.30
C ALA A 143 -6.60 -17.05 4.83
N ALA A 144 -5.46 -16.41 4.53
CA ALA A 144 -4.85 -16.35 3.21
C ALA A 144 -4.38 -17.72 2.72
N LYS A 145 -3.96 -18.61 3.63
CA LYS A 145 -3.59 -19.99 3.31
C LYS A 145 -4.69 -20.72 2.54
N VAL A 146 -5.96 -20.49 2.88
CA VAL A 146 -7.13 -21.04 2.16
C VAL A 146 -7.30 -20.39 0.78
N ALA A 147 -6.85 -19.14 0.62
CA ALA A 147 -6.88 -18.39 -0.63
C ALA A 147 -5.67 -18.66 -1.56
N GLY A 148 -4.70 -19.47 -1.12
CA GLY A 148 -3.46 -19.78 -1.84
C GLY A 148 -2.22 -19.01 -1.37
N GLY A 149 -2.25 -18.44 -0.15
CA GLY A 149 -1.17 -17.61 0.42
C GLY A 149 -1.48 -16.11 0.41
N LEU A 150 -0.65 -15.32 1.07
CA LEU A 150 -0.77 -13.87 1.16
C LEU A 150 -0.68 -13.21 -0.23
N GLU A 151 0.27 -13.62 -1.07
CA GLU A 151 0.44 -13.07 -2.42
C GLU A 151 -0.86 -13.24 -3.26
N LYS A 152 -1.45 -14.45 -3.25
CA LYS A 152 -2.70 -14.70 -3.98
C LYS A 152 -3.88 -13.95 -3.40
N LEU A 153 -3.94 -13.81 -2.08
CA LEU A 153 -4.97 -13.00 -1.42
C LEU A 153 -4.90 -11.54 -1.87
N PHE A 154 -3.73 -10.91 -1.79
CA PHE A 154 -3.56 -9.51 -2.19
C PHE A 154 -3.73 -9.32 -3.69
N THR A 155 -3.37 -10.32 -4.52
CA THR A 155 -3.58 -10.29 -5.97
C THR A 155 -5.07 -10.27 -6.30
N LYS A 156 -5.85 -11.16 -5.67
CA LYS A 156 -7.32 -11.15 -5.79
C LYS A 156 -7.92 -9.85 -5.29
N LEU A 157 -7.42 -9.34 -4.16
CA LEU A 157 -7.88 -8.08 -3.57
C LEU A 157 -7.73 -6.92 -4.54
N ILE A 158 -6.57 -6.82 -5.18
CA ILE A 158 -6.26 -5.73 -6.10
C ILE A 158 -6.97 -5.85 -7.44
N ASN A 159 -7.06 -7.07 -7.98
CA ASN A 159 -7.86 -7.29 -9.18
C ASN A 159 -9.33 -6.92 -8.94
N SER A 160 -9.88 -7.29 -7.79
CA SER A 160 -11.23 -6.91 -7.39
C SER A 160 -11.36 -5.39 -7.22
N TYR A 161 -10.41 -4.76 -6.54
CA TYR A 161 -10.38 -3.30 -6.36
C TYR A 161 -10.34 -2.55 -7.70
N LYS A 162 -9.44 -2.92 -8.61
CA LYS A 162 -9.35 -2.37 -9.97
C LYS A 162 -10.66 -2.55 -10.72
N HIS A 163 -11.25 -3.73 -10.67
CA HIS A 163 -12.54 -4.00 -11.29
C HIS A 163 -13.63 -3.05 -10.76
N GLN A 164 -13.73 -2.86 -9.44
CA GLN A 164 -14.69 -1.93 -8.85
C GLN A 164 -14.42 -0.47 -9.23
N ARG A 165 -13.17 -0.07 -9.39
CA ARG A 165 -12.80 1.28 -9.86
C ARG A 165 -13.24 1.51 -11.30
N ASN A 166 -13.08 0.51 -12.17
CA ASN A 166 -13.53 0.56 -13.56
C ASN A 166 -15.06 0.64 -13.70
N LEU A 167 -15.81 0.20 -12.68
CA LEU A 167 -17.26 0.36 -12.60
C LEU A 167 -17.69 1.76 -12.12
N GLY A 168 -16.76 2.68 -11.86
CA GLY A 168 -17.05 4.07 -11.45
C GLY A 168 -17.23 4.27 -9.93
N TYR A 169 -17.02 3.25 -9.09
CA TYR A 169 -17.10 3.42 -7.65
C TYR A 169 -15.93 4.26 -7.11
N SER A 170 -16.19 5.15 -6.13
CA SER A 170 -15.13 5.91 -5.43
C SER A 170 -14.05 4.99 -4.83
N LYS A 171 -12.83 5.49 -4.59
CA LYS A 171 -11.73 4.72 -3.98
C LYS A 171 -12.18 3.95 -2.73
N THR A 172 -12.86 4.64 -1.81
CA THR A 172 -13.38 4.03 -0.58
C THR A 172 -14.42 2.95 -0.83
N ASN A 173 -15.37 3.19 -1.75
CA ASN A 173 -16.42 2.21 -2.04
C ASN A 173 -15.87 1.01 -2.80
N ALA A 174 -14.93 1.23 -3.71
CA ALA A 174 -14.23 0.17 -4.41
C ALA A 174 -13.43 -0.72 -3.45
N ALA A 175 -12.71 -0.14 -2.48
CA ALA A 175 -11.99 -0.90 -1.46
C ALA A 175 -12.93 -1.75 -0.60
N LYS A 176 -14.01 -1.14 -0.07
CA LYS A 176 -15.05 -1.86 0.69
C LYS A 176 -15.66 -3.01 -0.09
N ARG A 177 -16.02 -2.78 -1.36
CA ARG A 177 -16.57 -3.82 -2.24
C ARG A 177 -15.55 -4.90 -2.55
N ALA A 178 -14.30 -4.53 -2.82
CA ALA A 178 -13.24 -5.48 -3.12
C ALA A 178 -12.98 -6.45 -1.97
N VAL A 179 -12.84 -5.91 -0.75
CA VAL A 179 -12.71 -6.72 0.47
C VAL A 179 -13.94 -7.59 0.67
N ASN A 180 -15.15 -7.06 0.51
CA ASN A 180 -16.37 -7.85 0.66
C ASN A 180 -16.50 -8.97 -0.38
N ILE A 181 -15.92 -8.84 -1.58
CA ILE A 181 -15.90 -9.89 -2.61
C ILE A 181 -14.83 -10.94 -2.28
N VAL A 182 -13.61 -10.50 -1.97
CA VAL A 182 -12.43 -11.37 -1.83
C VAL A 182 -12.41 -12.10 -0.49
N ALA A 183 -12.90 -11.43 0.54
CA ALA A 183 -12.88 -11.88 1.93
C ALA A 183 -14.31 -12.01 2.49
N ASN A 184 -15.31 -12.33 1.66
CA ASN A 184 -16.72 -12.41 2.07
C ASN A 184 -16.95 -13.25 3.34
N ASN A 185 -16.23 -14.38 3.44
CA ASN A 185 -16.30 -15.36 4.52
C ASN A 185 -15.35 -15.05 5.68
N PHE A 186 -14.54 -13.99 5.58
CA PHE A 186 -13.63 -13.63 6.66
C PHE A 186 -14.40 -12.91 7.77
N PRO A 187 -13.95 -13.07 9.04
CA PRO A 187 -14.49 -12.30 10.14
C PRO A 187 -14.25 -10.79 9.93
N LYS A 188 -15.04 -9.98 10.63
CA LYS A 188 -15.04 -8.52 10.44
C LYS A 188 -13.66 -7.90 10.73
N ASP A 189 -12.95 -8.38 11.75
CA ASP A 189 -11.61 -7.89 12.10
C ASP A 189 -10.60 -8.07 10.96
N LEU A 190 -10.66 -9.18 10.23
CA LEU A 190 -9.81 -9.41 9.05
C LEU A 190 -10.22 -8.58 7.84
N LYS A 191 -11.53 -8.38 7.63
CA LYS A 191 -12.00 -7.44 6.60
C LYS A 191 -11.51 -6.02 6.89
N ASP A 192 -11.62 -5.59 8.14
CA ASP A 192 -11.13 -4.28 8.58
C ASP A 192 -9.61 -4.18 8.41
N ALA A 193 -8.84 -5.23 8.71
CA ALA A 193 -7.39 -5.25 8.46
C ALA A 193 -7.04 -5.15 6.97
N LEU A 194 -7.78 -5.82 6.09
CA LEU A 194 -7.60 -5.67 4.63
C LEU A 194 -7.95 -4.26 4.15
N LEU A 195 -8.98 -3.64 4.74
CA LEU A 195 -9.31 -2.24 4.47
C LEU A 195 -8.26 -1.28 5.02
N GLU A 196 -7.66 -1.58 6.16
CA GLU A 196 -6.56 -0.84 6.77
C GLU A 196 -5.35 -0.88 5.82
N VAL A 197 -4.96 -2.07 5.34
CA VAL A 197 -3.86 -2.23 4.36
C VAL A 197 -4.11 -1.42 3.08
N LEU A 198 -5.33 -1.46 2.54
CA LEU A 198 -5.71 -0.64 1.38
C LEU A 198 -5.78 0.86 1.71
N GLY A 199 -6.20 1.20 2.93
CA GLY A 199 -6.50 2.54 3.39
C GLY A 199 -5.30 3.35 3.86
N ILE A 200 -4.17 2.70 4.17
CA ILE A 200 -2.88 3.37 4.33
C ILE A 200 -2.69 4.19 3.06
N GLY A 201 -2.77 5.52 3.15
CA GLY A 201 -2.94 6.42 1.99
C GLY A 201 -1.86 6.29 0.90
N GLY A 202 -0.76 5.59 1.21
CA GLY A 202 0.27 5.18 0.27
C GLY A 202 -0.01 3.89 -0.50
N ALA A 203 -0.81 2.94 -0.02
CA ALA A 203 -1.08 1.65 -0.67
C ALA A 203 -1.86 1.79 -1.99
N ILE A 204 -3.04 2.41 -1.94
CA ILE A 204 -3.86 2.70 -3.13
C ILE A 204 -3.13 3.67 -4.08
N THR A 205 -2.34 4.60 -3.54
CA THR A 205 -1.62 5.60 -4.32
C THR A 205 -0.32 5.05 -4.93
N ALA A 206 0.37 4.13 -4.25
CA ALA A 206 1.51 3.35 -4.74
C ALA A 206 1.06 2.32 -5.78
N CYS A 207 -0.18 1.86 -5.73
CA CYS A 207 -0.83 1.20 -6.88
C CYS A 207 -1.18 2.17 -8.03
N GLY A 208 -0.41 3.26 -8.14
CA GLY A 208 -0.69 4.52 -8.84
C GLY A 208 -1.02 4.44 -10.32
N VAL A 209 -0.86 3.28 -10.95
CA VAL A 209 -1.16 3.07 -12.38
C VAL A 209 -2.39 2.17 -12.62
N LEU A 210 -2.94 1.52 -11.60
CA LEU A 210 -4.19 0.75 -11.75
C LEU A 210 -5.46 1.60 -11.67
N LEU A 211 -5.34 2.92 -11.52
CA LEU A 211 -6.40 3.82 -11.06
C LEU A 211 -6.67 5.05 -11.91
N LYS A 212 -6.22 5.06 -13.16
CA LYS A 212 -6.83 5.91 -14.19
C LYS A 212 -8.14 5.29 -14.66
#